data_AF-A0A3P6UX37-F1
#
_entry.id   AF-A0A3P6UX37-F1
#
_cell.length_a   1.000
_cell.length_b   1.000
_cell.length_c   1.000
_cell.angle_alpha   90.00
_cell.angle_beta   90.00
_cell.angle_gamma   90.00
#
_symmetry.space_group_name_H-M   'P 1'
#
loop_
_entity.id
_entity.type
_entity.pdbx_description
1 polymer ?
#
loop_
_entity_poly.entity_id
_entity_poly.type
_entity_poly.pdbx_seq_one_letter_code
_entity_poly.pdbx_strand_id
1 'polypeptide(L)'
;MSISPYGFAPISRVYGRGALCFRLSCQFTRQFSAQSAEPAAQVVLTNGLPRFHIPLPSRKETCVFTMRPLSNTVGDLIEAIQQEDKGIDRIALLSPDGLRIAKANSIELLLSSNFTLEINDQKYTVDLSSLDLPKHVSSSEINHIRTLIGQLNCALNADDVYAERERELRRRIDDVTMQLEPFEQVSFPNLCFFITLRQRYGHTCCGNSY
;
A
#
# COMPACT_ATOMS: atom_id res chain seq x y z
N MET A 1 -9.81 60.42 22.10
CA MET A 1 -8.49 60.17 21.48
C MET A 1 -8.72 59.48 20.15
N SER A 2 -8.36 60.17 19.04
CA SER A 2 -8.20 59.73 17.63
C SER A 2 -9.21 58.72 17.06
N ILE A 3 -10.21 59.09 16.25
CA ILE A 3 -10.20 59.47 14.81
C ILE A 3 -9.49 58.45 13.90
N SER A 4 -10.31 57.68 13.16
CA SER A 4 -10.29 57.21 11.74
C SER A 4 -9.24 57.82 10.75
N PRO A 5 -9.08 57.45 9.45
CA PRO A 5 -9.74 56.42 8.60
C PRO A 5 -8.93 55.83 7.37
N TYR A 6 -9.62 55.09 6.46
CA TYR A 6 -9.50 54.90 4.98
C TYR A 6 -8.15 54.57 4.26
N GLY A 7 -8.15 53.44 3.53
CA GLY A 7 -8.13 53.32 2.05
C GLY A 7 -6.97 53.87 1.18
N PHE A 8 -6.78 53.18 0.03
CA PHE A 8 -6.04 53.53 -1.21
C PHE A 8 -4.62 52.94 -1.46
N ALA A 9 -4.47 52.19 -2.56
CA ALA A 9 -3.25 52.00 -3.36
C ALA A 9 -2.87 53.34 -4.07
N PRO A 10 -1.65 53.66 -4.62
CA PRO A 10 -0.87 52.84 -5.57
C PRO A 10 0.69 53.08 -5.69
N ILE A 11 1.34 52.24 -6.50
CA ILE A 11 2.38 52.44 -7.55
C ILE A 11 3.44 53.60 -7.47
N SER A 12 4.71 53.18 -7.35
CA SER A 12 5.93 53.57 -8.15
C SER A 12 6.94 54.68 -7.78
N ARG A 13 8.18 54.33 -8.20
CA ARG A 13 9.36 55.13 -8.65
C ARG A 13 10.33 55.64 -7.59
N VAL A 14 11.53 55.03 -7.50
CA VAL A 14 12.76 55.24 -8.30
C VAL A 14 13.54 56.48 -7.86
N TYR A 15 14.73 56.24 -7.29
CA TYR A 15 16.05 56.80 -7.60
C TYR A 15 17.03 55.82 -6.90
N GLY A 16 18.02 55.17 -7.51
CA GLY A 16 18.84 55.53 -8.65
C GLY A 16 20.28 55.71 -8.16
N ARG A 17 21.23 55.06 -8.85
CA ARG A 17 22.71 55.10 -8.75
C ARG A 17 23.28 53.84 -8.09
N GLY A 18 24.18 53.09 -8.70
CA GLY A 18 24.91 53.28 -9.96
C GLY A 18 25.80 52.06 -10.13
N ALA A 19 26.07 51.74 -11.38
CA ALA A 19 26.85 50.59 -11.82
C ALA A 19 28.22 50.48 -11.12
N LEU A 20 28.70 49.26 -10.95
CA LEU A 20 29.92 48.82 -11.64
C LEU A 20 30.02 47.29 -11.62
N CYS A 21 30.31 46.79 -12.80
CA CYS A 21 30.37 45.39 -13.22
C CYS A 21 31.60 44.70 -12.62
N PHE A 22 31.41 43.62 -11.87
CA PHE A 22 32.45 42.60 -11.71
C PHE A 22 32.03 41.36 -12.50
N ARG A 23 32.77 41.13 -13.58
CA ARG A 23 32.78 39.86 -14.32
C ARG A 23 33.10 38.73 -13.35
N LEU A 24 32.12 37.86 -13.08
CA LEU A 24 32.42 36.47 -12.82
C LEU A 24 31.99 35.65 -14.03
N SER A 25 32.97 35.41 -14.88
CA SER A 25 32.96 34.28 -15.80
C SER A 25 32.99 33.00 -14.98
N CYS A 26 31.85 32.36 -14.76
CA CYS A 26 31.80 30.93 -14.50
C CYS A 26 30.63 30.39 -15.32
N GLN A 27 31.02 29.75 -16.43
CA GLN A 27 30.17 29.06 -17.36
C GLN A 27 29.37 28.01 -16.59
N PHE A 28 28.07 28.22 -16.43
CA PHE A 28 27.17 27.12 -16.06
C PHE A 28 27.00 26.27 -17.32
N THR A 29 27.95 25.36 -17.51
CA THR A 29 27.90 24.32 -18.52
C THR A 29 26.62 23.54 -18.28
N ARG A 30 25.66 23.70 -19.19
CA ARG A 30 24.59 22.73 -19.43
C ARG A 30 25.25 21.38 -19.68
N GLN A 31 25.38 20.56 -18.64
CA GLN A 31 25.61 19.13 -18.83
C GLN A 31 24.25 18.50 -19.15
N PHE A 32 23.86 18.66 -20.41
CA PHE A 32 22.99 17.70 -21.07
C PHE A 32 23.88 16.49 -21.40
N SER A 33 24.01 15.56 -20.46
CA SER A 33 24.38 14.20 -20.84
C SER A 33 23.13 13.54 -21.41
N ALA A 34 22.88 13.77 -22.71
CA ALA A 34 22.06 12.87 -23.49
C ALA A 34 22.86 11.57 -23.70
N GLN A 35 23.00 10.78 -22.63
CA GLN A 35 23.18 9.36 -22.81
C GLN A 35 21.78 8.84 -23.15
N SER A 36 21.58 8.42 -24.41
CA SER A 36 20.48 7.53 -24.74
C SER A 36 20.75 6.18 -24.05
N ALA A 37 20.60 6.15 -22.73
CA ALA A 37 20.35 4.93 -22.01
C ALA A 37 18.95 4.52 -22.46
N GLU A 38 18.86 3.49 -23.28
CA GLU A 38 17.61 2.76 -23.47
C GLU A 38 16.98 2.58 -22.08
N PRO A 39 15.69 2.92 -21.90
CA PRO A 39 15.08 2.81 -20.60
C PRO A 39 15.09 1.35 -20.18
N ALA A 40 16.03 0.99 -19.31
CA ALA A 40 16.24 -0.38 -18.88
C ALA A 40 15.37 -0.66 -17.66
N ALA A 41 14.54 -1.70 -17.73
CA ALA A 41 13.88 -2.20 -16.54
C ALA A 41 14.93 -2.83 -15.61
N GLN A 42 14.85 -2.53 -14.31
CA GLN A 42 15.77 -3.03 -13.31
C GLN A 42 15.01 -3.39 -12.03
N VAL A 43 15.60 -4.28 -11.22
CA VAL A 43 15.06 -4.62 -9.91
C VAL A 43 16.10 -4.25 -8.86
N VAL A 44 15.65 -3.58 -7.81
CA VAL A 44 16.51 -3.16 -6.69
C VAL A 44 15.88 -3.67 -5.39
N LEU A 45 16.70 -4.27 -4.52
CA LEU A 45 16.25 -4.66 -3.19
C LEU A 45 16.39 -3.47 -2.24
N THR A 46 15.29 -3.02 -1.64
CA THR A 46 15.31 -1.95 -0.62
C THR A 46 14.52 -2.43 0.59
N ASN A 47 15.13 -2.38 1.77
CA ASN A 47 14.51 -2.82 3.03
C ASN A 47 13.96 -4.27 2.96
N GLY A 48 14.63 -5.15 2.21
CA GLY A 48 14.21 -6.54 2.01
C GLY A 48 13.03 -6.74 1.06
N LEU A 49 12.56 -5.69 0.38
CA LEU A 49 11.49 -5.78 -0.62
C LEU A 49 12.01 -5.47 -2.02
N PRO A 50 11.66 -6.27 -3.04
CA PRO A 50 12.00 -5.99 -4.43
C PRO A 50 11.20 -4.79 -4.96
N ARG A 51 11.94 -3.83 -5.53
CA ARG A 51 11.40 -2.67 -6.22
C ARG A 51 11.70 -2.81 -7.71
N PHE A 52 10.65 -2.97 -8.50
CA PHE A 52 10.71 -3.06 -9.96
C PHE A 52 10.64 -1.67 -10.54
N HIS A 53 11.74 -1.21 -11.14
CA HIS A 53 11.81 0.03 -11.89
C HIS A 53 11.47 -0.28 -13.35
N ILE A 54 10.30 0.16 -13.80
CA ILE A 54 9.77 -0.19 -15.11
C ILE A 54 9.44 1.10 -15.87
N PRO A 55 10.03 1.32 -17.05
CA PRO A 55 9.66 2.44 -17.91
C PRO A 55 8.26 2.22 -18.51
N LEU A 56 7.38 3.21 -18.33
CA LEU A 56 6.02 3.16 -18.84
C LEU A 56 5.92 3.92 -20.17
N PRO A 57 5.46 3.28 -21.26
CA PRO A 57 5.56 3.81 -22.62
C PRO A 57 4.72 5.07 -22.84
N SER A 58 3.54 5.18 -22.23
CA SER A 58 2.65 6.32 -22.45
C SER A 58 3.15 7.57 -21.74
N ARG A 59 3.77 7.41 -20.56
CA ARG A 59 4.22 8.52 -19.71
C ARG A 59 5.66 8.94 -19.94
N LYS A 60 6.48 8.08 -20.54
CA LYS A 60 7.92 8.30 -20.78
C LYS A 60 8.69 8.54 -19.47
N GLU A 61 8.26 7.89 -18.40
CA GLU A 61 8.91 7.92 -17.09
C GLU A 61 9.05 6.50 -16.54
N THR A 62 9.98 6.31 -15.61
CA THR A 62 10.17 5.04 -14.91
C THR A 62 9.34 5.03 -13.63
N CYS A 63 8.36 4.13 -13.55
CA CYS A 63 7.58 3.92 -12.34
C CYS A 63 8.21 2.80 -11.50
N VAL A 64 7.99 2.85 -10.18
CA VAL A 64 8.57 1.91 -9.22
C VAL A 64 7.47 1.12 -8.52
N PHE A 65 7.47 -0.19 -8.72
CA PHE A 65 6.51 -1.11 -8.12
C PHE A 65 7.18 -1.92 -7.02
N THR A 66 6.69 -1.81 -5.79
CA THR A 66 7.24 -2.56 -4.65
C THR A 66 6.39 -3.79 -4.41
N MET A 67 7.00 -4.98 -4.46
CA MET A 67 6.27 -6.25 -4.33
C MET A 67 6.69 -7.00 -3.05
N ARG A 68 5.79 -7.79 -2.49
CA ARG A 68 6.08 -8.71 -1.38
C ARG A 68 6.32 -10.13 -1.93
N PRO A 69 7.54 -10.68 -1.87
CA PRO A 69 7.88 -11.94 -2.54
C PRO A 69 6.95 -13.13 -2.24
N LEU A 70 6.50 -13.24 -0.99
CA LEU A 70 5.68 -14.35 -0.50
C LEU A 70 4.18 -14.15 -0.68
N SER A 71 3.72 -12.89 -0.70
CA SER A 71 2.29 -12.58 -0.74
C SER A 71 1.83 -12.18 -2.14
N ASN A 72 2.73 -11.64 -2.95
CA ASN A 72 2.42 -11.18 -4.28
C ASN A 72 2.80 -12.18 -5.36
N THR A 73 2.00 -12.15 -6.42
CA THR A 73 2.20 -12.94 -7.63
C THR A 73 2.68 -12.09 -8.81
N VAL A 74 3.16 -12.76 -9.86
CA VAL A 74 3.44 -12.12 -11.16
C VAL A 74 2.18 -11.44 -11.72
N GLY A 75 1.00 -12.01 -11.48
CA GLY A 75 -0.30 -11.43 -11.84
C GLY A 75 -0.51 -10.07 -11.19
N ASP A 76 -0.23 -9.95 -9.89
CA ASP A 76 -0.37 -8.70 -9.16
C ASP A 76 0.56 -7.60 -9.71
N LEU A 77 1.79 -7.96 -10.09
CA LEU A 77 2.73 -7.03 -10.71
C LEU A 77 2.20 -6.54 -12.07
N ILE A 78 1.71 -7.45 -12.91
CA ILE A 78 1.12 -7.12 -14.21
C ILE A 78 -0.08 -6.18 -14.03
N GLU A 79 -0.97 -6.51 -13.09
CA GLU A 79 -2.14 -5.70 -12.80
C GLU A 79 -1.76 -4.30 -12.33
N ALA A 80 -0.80 -4.18 -11.41
CA ALA A 80 -0.30 -2.89 -10.94
C ALA A 80 0.25 -2.02 -12.08
N ILE A 81 1.00 -2.61 -13.02
CA ILE A 81 1.54 -1.89 -14.19
C ILE A 81 0.40 -1.40 -15.10
N GLN A 82 -0.58 -2.27 -15.39
CA GLN A 82 -1.73 -1.93 -16.24
C GLN A 82 -2.65 -0.87 -15.61
N GLN A 83 -2.79 -0.89 -14.28
CA GLN A 83 -3.56 0.12 -13.55
C GLN A 83 -2.87 1.50 -13.63
N GLU A 84 -1.54 1.55 -13.59
CA GLU A 84 -0.78 2.81 -13.68
C GLU A 84 -0.73 3.38 -15.10
N ASP A 85 -0.58 2.54 -16.12
CA ASP A 85 -0.56 2.94 -17.53
C ASP A 85 -1.60 2.17 -18.36
N LYS A 86 -2.74 2.83 -18.57
CA LYS A 86 -3.88 2.32 -19.36
C LYS A 86 -3.60 2.22 -20.86
N GLY A 87 -2.48 2.77 -21.35
CA GLY A 87 -2.05 2.62 -22.74
C GLY A 87 -1.30 1.32 -23.02
N ILE A 88 -1.11 0.48 -22.00
CA ILE A 88 -0.50 -0.84 -22.14
C ILE A 88 -1.58 -1.88 -22.45
N ASP A 89 -1.50 -2.48 -23.64
CA ASP A 89 -2.44 -3.52 -24.08
C ASP A 89 -2.00 -4.91 -23.63
N ARG A 90 -0.70 -5.20 -23.70
CA ARG A 90 -0.16 -6.53 -23.43
C ARG A 90 1.10 -6.46 -22.57
N ILE A 91 1.14 -7.35 -21.57
CA ILE A 91 2.31 -7.58 -20.73
C ILE A 91 2.57 -9.08 -20.65
N ALA A 92 3.83 -9.46 -20.81
CA ALA A 92 4.29 -10.82 -20.55
C ALA A 92 5.64 -10.79 -19.84
N LEU A 93 5.85 -11.74 -18.94
CA LEU A 93 7.17 -12.04 -18.40
C LEU A 93 7.63 -13.35 -19.00
N LEU A 94 8.87 -13.39 -19.45
CA LEU A 94 9.49 -14.52 -20.13
C LEU A 94 10.70 -14.99 -19.34
N SER A 95 10.88 -16.31 -19.24
CA SER A 95 12.11 -16.90 -18.73
C SER A 95 13.29 -16.61 -19.68
N PRO A 96 14.54 -16.87 -19.27
CA PRO A 96 15.70 -16.74 -20.14
C PRO A 96 15.59 -17.58 -21.41
N ASP A 97 14.87 -18.70 -21.33
CA ASP A 97 14.60 -19.61 -22.45
C ASP A 97 13.47 -19.12 -23.38
N GLY A 98 12.86 -17.97 -23.07
CA GLY A 98 11.74 -17.40 -23.83
C GLY A 98 10.38 -18.01 -23.50
N LEU A 99 10.26 -18.79 -22.41
CA LEU A 99 8.98 -19.36 -21.98
C LEU A 99 8.18 -18.35 -21.17
N ARG A 100 6.87 -18.26 -21.41
CA ARG A 100 6.00 -17.36 -20.65
C ARG A 100 5.84 -17.82 -19.21
N ILE A 101 6.16 -16.93 -18.27
CA ILE A 101 5.99 -17.14 -16.84
C ILE A 101 4.51 -16.97 -16.48
N ALA A 102 3.96 -17.93 -15.74
CA ALA A 102 2.56 -17.92 -15.34
C ALA A 102 2.25 -16.80 -14.34
N LYS A 103 1.05 -16.19 -14.46
CA LYS A 103 0.59 -15.14 -13.55
C LYS A 103 0.53 -15.61 -12.09
N ALA A 104 0.22 -16.89 -11.86
CA ALA A 104 0.09 -17.45 -10.51
C ALA A 104 1.43 -17.68 -9.79
N ASN A 105 2.56 -17.56 -10.48
CA ASN A 105 3.87 -17.72 -9.85
C ASN A 105 4.11 -16.60 -8.83
N SER A 106 4.75 -16.95 -7.71
CA SER A 106 5.15 -15.97 -6.71
C SER A 106 6.26 -15.07 -7.25
N ILE A 107 6.33 -13.85 -6.71
CA ILE A 107 7.44 -12.94 -7.01
C ILE A 107 8.78 -13.51 -6.50
N GLU A 108 8.76 -14.27 -5.41
CA GLU A 108 9.94 -15.01 -4.95
C GLU A 108 10.51 -15.94 -6.03
N LEU A 109 9.66 -16.74 -6.68
CA LEU A 109 10.09 -17.64 -7.74
C LEU A 109 10.57 -16.88 -8.98
N LEU A 110 9.89 -15.78 -9.34
CA LEU A 110 10.33 -14.91 -10.44
C LEU A 110 11.76 -14.38 -10.22
N LEU A 111 12.10 -14.03 -8.97
CA LEU A 111 13.41 -13.46 -8.63
C LEU A 111 14.53 -14.51 -8.52
N SER A 112 14.24 -15.79 -8.68
CA SER A 112 15.24 -16.86 -8.64
C SER A 112 16.13 -16.92 -9.90
N SER A 113 15.65 -16.35 -11.01
CA SER A 113 16.33 -16.34 -12.31
C SER A 113 16.07 -15.06 -13.07
N ASN A 114 17.00 -14.66 -13.95
CA ASN A 114 16.78 -13.55 -14.87
C ASN A 114 15.50 -13.75 -15.69
N PHE A 115 14.88 -12.66 -16.12
CA PHE A 115 13.66 -12.72 -16.92
C PHE A 115 13.60 -11.52 -17.88
N THR A 116 12.76 -11.63 -18.90
CA THR A 116 12.47 -10.54 -19.82
C THR A 116 11.04 -10.07 -19.60
N LEU A 117 10.87 -8.77 -19.34
CA LEU A 117 9.58 -8.11 -19.29
C LEU A 117 9.26 -7.57 -20.68
N GLU A 118 8.14 -8.01 -21.25
CA GLU A 118 7.63 -7.52 -22.53
C GLU A 118 6.39 -6.66 -22.27
N ILE A 119 6.45 -5.40 -22.68
CA ILE A 119 5.34 -4.45 -22.64
C ILE A 119 5.04 -4.01 -24.08
N ASN A 120 3.85 -4.34 -24.57
CA ASN A 120 3.46 -4.16 -25.96
C ASN A 120 4.44 -4.83 -26.93
N ASP A 121 5.31 -4.05 -27.59
CA ASP A 121 6.34 -4.54 -28.51
C ASP A 121 7.77 -4.25 -27.99
N GLN A 122 7.89 -3.72 -26.77
CA GLN A 122 9.18 -3.41 -26.13
C GLN A 122 9.57 -4.52 -25.17
N LYS A 123 10.85 -4.92 -25.20
CA LYS A 123 11.41 -5.98 -24.36
C LYS A 123 12.50 -5.43 -23.46
N TYR A 124 12.39 -5.69 -22.17
CA TYR A 124 13.37 -5.29 -21.17
C TYR A 124 13.93 -6.54 -20.49
N THR A 125 15.21 -6.81 -20.71
CA THR A 125 15.89 -7.91 -20.03
C THR A 125 16.35 -7.43 -18.66
N VAL A 126 15.87 -8.10 -17.61
CA VAL A 126 16.20 -7.80 -16.22
C VAL A 126 17.24 -8.81 -15.75
N ASP A 127 18.43 -8.33 -15.44
CA ASP A 127 19.49 -9.12 -14.82
C ASP A 127 19.38 -9.04 -13.29
N LEU A 128 19.25 -10.21 -12.66
CA LEU A 128 19.15 -10.37 -11.21
C LEU A 128 20.47 -10.87 -10.60
N SER A 129 21.52 -11.07 -11.40
CA SER A 129 22.82 -11.56 -10.91
C SER A 129 23.45 -10.62 -9.87
N SER A 130 23.13 -9.33 -9.94
CA SER A 130 23.61 -8.29 -9.03
C SER A 130 22.72 -8.09 -7.79
N LEU A 131 21.54 -8.74 -7.75
CA LEU A 131 20.70 -8.71 -6.57
C LEU A 131 21.30 -9.64 -5.52
N ASP A 132 21.77 -9.04 -4.43
CA ASP A 132 22.27 -9.73 -3.24
C ASP A 132 21.09 -10.34 -2.44
N LEU A 133 20.32 -11.24 -3.09
CA LEU A 133 19.33 -12.05 -2.40
C LEU A 133 20.11 -13.06 -1.55
N PRO A 134 19.87 -13.12 -0.22
CA PRO A 134 20.50 -14.10 0.62
C PRO A 134 20.04 -15.50 0.18
N LYS A 135 20.91 -16.22 -0.55
CA LYS A 135 20.57 -17.54 -1.12
C LYS A 135 20.34 -18.60 -0.05
N HIS A 136 20.85 -18.39 1.17
CA HIS A 136 20.65 -19.30 2.30
C HIS A 136 21.10 -18.66 3.61
N VAL A 137 20.21 -17.93 4.30
CA VAL A 137 20.39 -17.67 5.74
C VAL A 137 19.67 -18.79 6.50
N SER A 138 20.27 -19.30 7.58
CA SER A 138 19.68 -20.33 8.43
C SER A 138 18.26 -19.93 8.83
N SER A 139 17.26 -20.59 8.23
CA SER A 139 15.84 -20.28 8.41
C SER A 139 15.44 -20.26 9.89
N SER A 140 16.09 -21.09 10.71
CA SER A 140 15.87 -21.20 12.16
C SER A 140 16.13 -19.89 12.92
N GLU A 141 17.24 -19.19 12.65
CA GLU A 141 17.61 -17.98 13.39
C GLU A 141 16.73 -16.79 13.00
N ILE A 142 16.45 -16.63 11.71
CA ILE A 142 15.51 -15.62 11.21
C ILE A 142 14.10 -15.88 11.77
N ASN A 143 13.67 -17.13 11.82
CA ASN A 143 12.36 -17.46 12.38
C ASN A 143 12.29 -17.12 13.87
N HIS A 144 13.35 -17.36 14.64
CA HIS A 144 13.39 -16.97 16.04
C HIS A 144 13.27 -15.44 16.23
N ILE A 145 14.02 -14.66 15.45
CA ILE A 145 13.94 -13.19 15.45
C ILE A 145 12.53 -12.73 15.03
N ARG A 146 11.94 -13.35 14.00
CA ARG A 146 10.57 -13.04 13.56
C ARG A 146 9.55 -13.34 14.66
N THR A 147 9.69 -14.44 15.39
CA THR A 147 8.82 -14.75 16.53
C THR A 147 8.95 -13.71 17.63
N LEU A 148 10.17 -13.29 17.99
CA LEU A 148 10.39 -12.23 18.98
C LEU A 148 9.78 -10.89 18.57
N ILE A 149 9.97 -10.49 17.31
CA ILE A 149 9.34 -9.27 16.75
C ILE A 149 7.81 -9.40 16.79
N GLY A 150 7.27 -10.58 16.45
CA GLY A 150 5.84 -10.86 16.54
C GLY A 150 5.31 -10.73 17.97
N GLN A 151 6.00 -11.30 18.95
CA GLN A 151 5.66 -11.18 20.37
C GLN A 151 5.68 -9.72 20.85
N LEU A 152 6.72 -8.96 20.46
CA LEU A 152 6.81 -7.53 20.78
C LEU A 152 5.67 -6.74 20.12
N ASN A 153 5.40 -6.97 18.84
CA ASN A 153 4.32 -6.29 18.13
C ASN A 153 2.95 -6.61 18.74
N CYS A 154 2.73 -7.86 19.15
CA CYS A 154 1.56 -8.24 19.93
C CYS A 154 1.53 -7.52 21.29
N ALA A 155 2.64 -7.42 22.02
CA ALA A 155 2.65 -6.74 23.31
C ALA A 155 2.39 -5.23 23.18
N LEU A 156 2.88 -4.58 22.11
CA LEU A 156 2.72 -3.15 21.88
C LEU A 156 1.35 -2.79 21.31
N ASN A 157 0.81 -3.59 20.40
CA ASN A 157 -0.42 -3.30 19.65
C ASN A 157 -1.59 -4.21 20.06
N ALA A 158 -1.46 -4.98 21.15
CA ALA A 158 -2.48 -5.91 21.63
C ALA A 158 -3.82 -5.22 21.81
N ASP A 159 -3.83 -4.10 22.54
CA ASP A 159 -5.07 -3.43 22.93
C ASP A 159 -5.87 -2.95 21.71
N ASP A 160 -5.18 -2.38 20.71
CA ASP A 160 -5.81 -1.95 19.46
C ASP A 160 -6.38 -3.13 18.66
N VAL A 161 -5.62 -4.23 18.56
CA VAL A 161 -6.05 -5.45 17.86
C VAL A 161 -7.22 -6.11 18.59
N TYR A 162 -7.21 -6.17 19.92
CA TYR A 162 -8.31 -6.72 20.71
C TYR A 162 -9.56 -5.85 20.60
N ALA A 163 -9.43 -4.52 20.64
CA ALA A 163 -10.55 -3.60 20.48
C ALA A 163 -11.19 -3.70 19.09
N GLU A 164 -10.39 -3.82 18.02
CA GLU A 164 -10.93 -4.06 16.67
C GLU A 164 -11.63 -5.42 16.60
N ARG A 165 -11.01 -6.46 17.17
CA ARG A 165 -11.59 -7.81 17.18
C ARG A 165 -12.90 -7.86 17.95
N GLU A 166 -12.99 -7.18 19.09
CA GLU A 166 -14.21 -7.07 19.87
C GLU A 166 -15.33 -6.37 19.06
N ARG A 167 -15.00 -5.25 18.39
CA ARG A 167 -15.95 -4.54 17.53
C ARG A 167 -16.47 -5.41 16.39
N GLU A 168 -15.60 -6.18 15.74
CA GLU A 168 -15.99 -7.12 14.69
C GLU A 168 -16.86 -8.27 15.22
N LEU A 169 -16.52 -8.83 16.38
CA LEU A 169 -17.31 -9.90 16.99
C LEU A 169 -18.71 -9.42 17.41
N ARG A 170 -18.80 -8.21 18.00
CA ARG A 170 -20.09 -7.57 18.31
C ARG A 170 -20.95 -7.41 17.07
N ARG A 171 -20.39 -6.90 15.96
CA ARG A 171 -21.12 -6.78 14.69
C ARG A 171 -21.66 -8.12 14.19
N ARG A 172 -20.86 -9.19 14.27
CA ARG A 172 -21.30 -10.53 13.84
C ARG A 172 -22.40 -11.08 14.73
N ILE A 173 -22.33 -10.83 16.04
CA ILE A 173 -23.39 -11.21 16.98
C ILE A 173 -24.68 -10.47 16.63
N ASP A 174 -24.61 -9.15 16.41
CA ASP A 174 -25.78 -8.34 16.08
C ASP A 174 -26.41 -8.80 14.75
N ASP A 175 -25.60 -9.07 13.72
CA ASP A 175 -26.08 -9.59 12.43
C ASP A 175 -26.77 -10.95 12.56
N VAL A 176 -26.14 -11.90 13.28
CA VAL A 176 -26.74 -13.21 13.53
C VAL A 176 -28.02 -13.09 14.38
N THR A 177 -28.05 -12.19 15.35
CA THR A 177 -29.23 -11.95 16.20
C THR A 177 -30.39 -11.39 15.37
N MET A 178 -30.12 -10.44 14.48
CA MET A 178 -31.11 -9.90 13.55
C MET A 178 -31.64 -10.97 12.59
N GLN A 179 -30.78 -11.89 12.14
CA GLN A 179 -31.20 -13.02 11.30
C GLN A 179 -32.06 -14.03 12.07
N LEU A 180 -31.84 -14.21 13.37
CA LEU A 180 -32.59 -15.15 14.22
C LEU A 180 -33.95 -14.63 14.67
N GLU A 181 -34.11 -13.31 14.85
CA GLU A 181 -35.34 -12.65 15.29
C GLU A 181 -36.62 -13.16 14.56
N PRO A 182 -36.67 -13.25 13.22
CA PRO A 182 -37.86 -13.77 12.53
C PRO A 182 -38.12 -15.24 12.84
N PHE A 183 -37.09 -16.07 13.02
CA PHE A 183 -37.24 -17.50 13.29
C PHE A 183 -37.74 -17.79 14.71
N GLU A 184 -37.33 -16.97 15.68
CA GLU A 184 -37.81 -17.06 17.06
C GLU A 184 -39.31 -16.74 17.17
N GLN A 185 -39.79 -15.77 16.39
CA GLN A 185 -41.20 -15.38 16.36
C GLN A 185 -42.12 -16.49 15.81
N VAL A 186 -41.65 -17.29 14.82
CA VAL A 186 -42.44 -18.42 14.27
C VAL A 186 -42.35 -19.66 15.14
N SER A 187 -41.21 -19.93 15.78
CA SER A 187 -40.99 -21.15 16.55
C SER A 187 -41.50 -21.07 17.99
N PHE A 188 -41.60 -19.87 18.58
CA PHE A 188 -42.01 -19.69 19.98
C PHE A 188 -43.01 -18.53 20.17
N PRO A 189 -44.23 -18.61 19.61
CA PRO A 189 -45.24 -17.55 19.73
C PRO A 189 -45.62 -17.23 21.19
N ASN A 190 -45.53 -18.21 22.09
CA ASN A 190 -45.85 -18.04 23.52
C ASN A 190 -44.68 -17.50 24.37
N LEU A 191 -43.44 -17.49 23.87
CA LEU A 191 -42.28 -16.97 24.61
C LEU A 191 -42.17 -15.45 24.47
N CYS A 192 -42.62 -14.89 23.34
CA CYS A 192 -42.72 -13.44 23.15
C CYS A 192 -43.65 -12.82 24.22
N PHE A 193 -44.75 -13.48 24.57
CA PHE A 193 -45.65 -13.03 25.64
C PHE A 193 -44.95 -13.01 27.02
N PHE A 194 -44.11 -14.00 27.32
CA PHE A 194 -43.36 -14.05 28.59
C PHE A 194 -42.20 -13.05 28.66
N ILE A 195 -41.50 -12.80 27.56
CA ILE A 195 -40.42 -11.81 27.51
C ILE A 195 -40.99 -10.39 27.58
N THR A 196 -42.10 -10.10 26.87
CA THR A 196 -42.78 -8.80 26.98
C THR A 196 -43.39 -8.58 28.37
N LEU A 197 -43.98 -9.61 29.01
CA LEU A 197 -44.52 -9.49 30.37
C LEU A 197 -43.42 -9.31 31.43
N ARG A 198 -42.25 -9.93 31.27
CA ARG A 198 -41.12 -9.75 32.20
C ARG A 198 -40.55 -8.33 32.15
N GLN A 199 -40.54 -7.68 30.98
CA GLN A 199 -40.21 -6.26 30.90
C GLN A 199 -41.33 -5.34 31.43
N ARG A 200 -42.61 -5.76 31.36
CA ARG A 200 -43.76 -4.94 31.81
C ARG A 200 -44.11 -5.07 33.29
N TYR A 201 -43.76 -6.18 33.95
CA TYR A 201 -44.10 -6.47 35.36
C TYR A 201 -42.88 -6.76 36.25
N GLY A 202 -41.67 -6.38 35.82
CA GLY A 202 -40.42 -6.62 36.53
C GLY A 202 -40.03 -5.61 37.61
N HIS A 203 -40.98 -4.91 38.25
CA HIS A 203 -40.71 -4.11 39.45
C HIS A 203 -41.92 -4.13 40.39
N THR A 204 -41.90 -5.03 41.36
CA THR A 204 -42.33 -4.83 42.75
C THR A 204 -42.50 -6.19 43.43
N CYS A 205 -41.54 -6.55 44.26
CA CYS A 205 -41.73 -7.42 45.43
C CYS A 205 -40.58 -7.15 46.40
N CYS A 206 -40.52 -5.92 46.95
CA CYS A 206 -40.06 -5.77 48.32
C CYS A 206 -41.22 -6.26 49.20
N GLY A 207 -41.07 -7.45 49.78
CA GLY A 207 -42.02 -8.02 50.72
C GLY A 207 -41.28 -8.56 51.94
N ASN A 208 -41.41 -7.84 53.05
CA ASN A 208 -41.01 -8.23 54.40
C ASN A 208 -41.53 -9.62 54.79
N SER A 209 -40.77 -10.27 55.68
CA SER A 209 -41.14 -11.03 56.91
C SER A 209 -40.03 -12.08 57.11
N TYR A 210 -39.27 -12.14 58.20
CA TYR A 210 -39.62 -12.02 59.61
C TYR A 210 -38.54 -11.29 60.42
#